data_AF-A0A3D0GMI3-F1
#
_entry.id   AF-A0A3D0GMI3-F1
#
_cell.length_a   1.000
_cell.length_b   1.000
_cell.length_c   1.000
_cell.angle_alpha   90.00
_cell.angle_beta   90.00
_cell.angle_gamma   90.00
#
_symmetry.space_group_name_H-M   'P 1'
#
loop_
_entity.id
_entity.type
_entity.pdbx_description
1 polymer ?
#
loop_
_entity_poly.entity_id
_entity_poly.type
_entity_poly.pdbx_seq_one_letter_code
_entity_poly.pdbx_strand_id
1 'polypeptide(L)' 'TTTNSLYSWIRRYGPESSDFKRASQESDEIRRLKKELKRVTDERDLLKKAAAYFASHPE' A
#
# COMPACT_ATOMS: atom_id res chain seq x y z
N THR A 1 28.75 -0.19 -17.17
CA THR A 1 27.37 -0.72 -17.04
C THR A 1 27.40 -1.87 -16.07
N THR A 2 26.88 -1.68 -14.86
CA THR A 2 26.90 -2.71 -13.82
C THR A 2 25.96 -3.85 -14.24
N THR A 3 26.35 -5.10 -14.05
CA THR A 3 25.59 -6.32 -14.38
C THR A 3 24.12 -6.25 -13.94
N ASN A 4 23.85 -5.58 -12.82
CA ASN A 4 22.51 -5.35 -12.27
C ASN A 4 21.58 -4.53 -13.21
N SER A 5 22.13 -3.56 -13.93
CA SER A 5 21.38 -2.78 -14.93
C SER A 5 20.94 -3.65 -16.12
N LEU A 6 21.82 -4.51 -16.64
CA LEU A 6 21.51 -5.42 -17.75
C LEU A 6 20.40 -6.41 -17.34
N TYR A 7 20.52 -7.04 -16.17
CA TYR A 7 19.49 -7.95 -15.65
C TYR A 7 18.14 -7.24 -15.44
N SER A 8 18.16 -5.97 -15.02
CA SER A 8 16.94 -5.17 -14.89
C SER A 8 16.26 -4.92 -16.24
N TRP A 9 17.03 -4.66 -17.30
CA TRP A 9 16.50 -4.51 -18.66
C TRP A 9 15.91 -5.83 -19.19
N ILE A 10 16.61 -6.95 -18.99
CA ILE A 10 16.13 -8.28 -19.40
C ILE A 10 14.82 -8.64 -18.69
N ARG A 11 14.69 -8.36 -17.38
CA ARG A 11 13.43 -8.62 -16.65
C ARG A 11 12.28 -7.74 -17.14
N ARG A 12 12.56 -6.50 -17.54
CA ARG A 12 11.53 -5.54 -17.96
C ARG A 12 11.05 -5.76 -19.39
N TYR A 13 11.91 -6.23 -20.29
CA TYR A 13 11.61 -6.31 -21.73
C TYR A 13 11.87 -7.70 -22.35
N GLY A 14 12.36 -8.65 -21.57
CA GLY A 14 12.57 -10.03 -22.00
C GLY A 14 11.28 -10.87 -21.96
N PRO A 15 11.42 -12.19 -22.18
CA PRO A 15 10.29 -13.12 -22.29
C PRO A 15 9.35 -13.12 -21.07
N GLU A 16 9.89 -12.92 -19.87
CA GLU A 16 9.13 -12.89 -18.61
C GLU A 16 8.59 -11.50 -18.23
N SER A 17 8.68 -10.52 -19.15
CA SER A 17 8.30 -9.14 -18.87
C SER A 17 6.83 -8.97 -18.48
N SER A 18 5.93 -9.80 -18.99
CA SER A 18 4.51 -9.80 -18.61
C SER A 18 4.31 -10.18 -17.16
N ASP A 19 5.01 -11.23 -16.69
CA ASP A 19 4.92 -11.69 -15.31
C ASP A 19 5.56 -10.68 -14.35
N PHE A 20 6.67 -10.08 -14.75
CA PHE A 20 7.29 -8.99 -13.99
C PHE A 20 6.37 -7.77 -13.85
N LYS A 21 5.68 -7.37 -14.93
CA LYS A 21 4.69 -6.29 -14.90
C LYS A 21 3.52 -6.64 -13.97
N ARG A 22 2.99 -7.86 -14.04
CA ARG A 22 1.91 -8.32 -13.16
C ARG A 22 2.32 -8.28 -11.69
N ALA A 23 3.49 -8.83 -11.35
CA ALA A 23 4.02 -8.81 -9.99
C ALA A 23 4.23 -7.37 -9.47
N SER A 24 4.69 -6.45 -10.33
CA SER A 24 4.82 -5.03 -9.96
C SER A 24 3.46 -4.39 -9.69
N GLN A 25 2.46 -4.64 -10.54
CA GLN A 25 1.10 -4.12 -10.36
C GLN A 25 0.46 -4.65 -9.08
N GLU A 26 0.60 -5.94 -8.79
CA GLU A 26 0.13 -6.53 -7.53
C GLU A 26 0.81 -5.88 -6.32
N SER A 27 2.12 -5.62 -6.39
CA SER A 27 2.85 -4.94 -5.31
C SER A 27 2.35 -3.52 -5.08
N ASP A 28 2.07 -2.77 -6.15
CA ASP A 28 1.56 -1.41 -6.08
C ASP A 28 0.14 -1.36 -5.49
N GLU A 29 -0.71 -2.31 -5.87
CA GLU A 29 -2.05 -2.44 -5.30
C GLU A 29 -2.01 -2.83 -3.82
N ILE A 30 -1.14 -3.77 -3.42
CA ILE A 30 -0.92 -4.10 -2.00
C ILE A 30 -0.51 -2.86 -1.21
N ARG A 31 0.38 -2.02 -1.75
CA ARG A 31 0.82 -0.79 -1.09
C ARG A 31 -0.32 0.21 -0.95
N ARG A 32 -1.15 0.37 -1.99
CA ARG A 32 -2.34 1.22 -1.97
C ARG A 32 -3.34 0.73 -0.91
N LEU A 33 -3.69 -0.54 -0.93
CA LEU A 33 -4.63 -1.15 0.01
C LEU A 33 -4.16 -1.01 1.47
N LYS A 34 -2.87 -1.21 1.74
CA LYS A 34 -2.30 -0.98 3.08
C LYS A 34 -2.45 0.47 3.54
N LYS A 35 -2.26 1.45 2.63
CA LYS A 35 -2.43 2.87 2.94
C LYS A 35 -3.89 3.21 3.23
N GLU A 36 -4.82 2.71 2.42
CA GLU A 36 -6.25 2.92 2.64
C GLU A 36 -6.72 2.27 3.94
N LEU A 37 -6.31 1.03 4.21
CA LEU A 37 -6.62 0.34 5.46
C LEU A 37 -6.13 1.14 6.68
N LYS A 38 -4.90 1.66 6.64
CA LYS A 38 -4.37 2.51 7.71
C LYS A 38 -5.22 3.77 7.90
N ARG A 39 -5.53 4.49 6.82
CA ARG A 39 -6.36 5.71 6.88
C ARG A 39 -7.71 5.44 7.54
N VAL A 40 -8.43 4.42 7.08
CA VAL A 40 -9.78 4.09 7.59
C VAL A 40 -9.72 3.60 9.03
N THR A 41 -8.63 2.90 9.41
CA THR A 41 -8.38 2.52 10.81
C THR A 41 -8.17 3.74 11.70
N ASP A 42 -7.33 4.69 11.27
CA ASP A 42 -7.04 5.91 12.01
C ASP A 42 -8.31 6.77 12.17
N GLU A 43 -9.13 6.90 11.11
CA GLU A 43 -10.43 7.59 11.15
C GLU A 43 -11.42 6.96 12.14
N ARG A 44 -11.58 5.63 12.07
CA ARG A 44 -12.42 4.88 13.02
C ARG A 44 -11.96 5.09 14.46
N ASP A 45 -10.66 5.05 14.70
CA ASP A 45 -10.11 5.18 16.05
C ASP A 45 -10.25 6.60 16.58
N LEU A 46 -10.16 7.62 15.73
CA LEU A 46 -10.49 8.99 16.08
C LEU A 46 -11.96 9.14 16.50
N LEU A 47 -12.89 8.58 15.72
CA LEU A 47 -14.33 8.62 16.05
C LEU A 47 -14.62 7.89 17.38
N LYS A 48 -13.98 6.75 17.63
CA LYS A 48 -14.11 6.04 18.91
C LYS A 48 -13.63 6.89 20.09
N LYS A 49 -12.49 7.58 19.94
CA LYS A 49 -11.97 8.50 20.96
C LYS A 49 -12.93 9.65 21.22
N ALA A 50 -13.49 10.25 20.16
CA ALA A 50 -14.47 11.31 20.28
C ALA A 50 -15.74 10.83 21.01
N ALA A 51 -16.28 9.67 20.64
CA ALA A 51 -17.43 9.08 21.30
C ALA A 51 -17.18 8.83 22.80
N ALA A 52 -16.00 8.32 23.16
CA ALA A 52 -15.62 8.12 24.56
C ALA A 52 -15.50 9.45 25.34
N TYR A 53 -14.97 10.50 24.70
CA TYR A 53 -14.89 11.83 25.30
C TYR A 53 -16.29 12.39 25.59
N PHE A 54 -17.19 12.36 24.60
CA PHE A 54 -18.56 12.86 24.78
C PHE A 54 -19.36 12.05 25.80
N ALA A 55 -19.16 10.72 25.86
CA ALA A 55 -19.82 9.90 26.87
C ALA A 55 -19.34 10.20 28.32
N SER A 56 -18.09 10.67 28.48
CA SER A 56 -17.53 11.03 29.79
C SER A 56 -17.73 12.49 30.18
N HIS A 57 -18.11 13.35 29.23
CA HIS A 57 -18.41 14.77 29.45
C HIS A 57 -19.84 15.12 28.98
N PRO A 58 -20.89 14.48 29.52
CA PRO A 58 -22.26 14.92 29.26
C PRO A 58 -22.45 16.32 29.85
N GLU A 59 -23.03 17.23 29.05
CA GLU A 59 -23.51 18.55 29.52
C GLU A 59 -24.41 18.42 30.76
#